data_AF-A0A7I0ESH7-F1
#
_entry.id   AF-A0A7I0ESH7-F1
#
_cell.length_a   1.000
_cell.length_b   1.000
_cell.length_c   1.000
_cell.angle_alpha   90.00
_cell.angle_beta   90.00
_cell.angle_gamma   90.00
#
_symmetry.space_group_name_H-M   'P 1'
#
loop_
_entity.id
_entity.type
_entity.pdbx_description
1 polymer ?
#
loop_
_entity_poly.entity_id
_entity_poly.type
_entity_poly.pdbx_seq_one_letter_code
_entity_poly.pdbx_strand_id
1 'polypeptide(L)'
;MPPDLVGSNCQTRQRNYAMHSTHYRGNHLITRVRIRGYRKFRSLDFRPHPTFNVLVGNNQAGKSTLLEAIGMAVTGRINGRTVSEELNPHWFHAQTVAEYLAARARRENPLPPEIFIEVTLQDRSEFAPLIGADDLDKPSGHAPGVRLRIRLNPEYRDEFSAYVSEPGTKLLPTEYFTADWRSFQGNHLTQRPRALAVAVIDS
;
A
#
# COMPACT_ATOMS: atom_id res chain seq x y z
N MET A 1 -46.30 5.16 6.03
CA MET A 1 -44.93 5.71 5.92
C MET A 1 -44.14 5.28 7.14
N PRO A 2 -43.05 4.53 6.95
CA PRO A 2 -41.85 4.65 7.78
C PRO A 2 -40.60 4.97 6.93
N PRO A 3 -39.51 5.45 7.56
CA PRO A 3 -38.45 6.20 6.89
C PRO A 3 -37.20 5.38 6.52
N ASP A 4 -36.47 5.91 5.53
CA ASP A 4 -35.02 5.93 5.31
C ASP A 4 -34.16 4.69 5.63
N LEU A 5 -33.75 3.98 4.55
CA LEU A 5 -32.60 3.08 4.56
C LEU A 5 -31.36 3.82 4.05
N VAL A 6 -30.55 4.24 5.01
CA VAL A 6 -29.19 4.77 4.87
C VAL A 6 -28.22 3.67 4.39
N GLY A 7 -27.44 4.00 3.36
CA GLY A 7 -26.01 3.65 3.24
C GLY A 7 -25.64 2.18 3.22
N SER A 8 -25.60 1.58 2.04
CA SER A 8 -25.01 0.26 1.80
C SER A 8 -23.51 0.25 2.10
N ASN A 9 -23.13 -0.31 3.26
CA ASN A 9 -21.77 -0.73 3.56
C ASN A 9 -21.40 -1.92 2.65
N CYS A 10 -20.52 -1.68 1.69
CA CYS A 10 -19.94 -2.73 0.83
C CYS A 10 -18.90 -3.53 1.64
N GLN A 11 -19.39 -4.45 2.47
CA GLN A 11 -18.57 -5.50 3.06
C GLN A 11 -18.49 -6.66 2.08
N THR A 12 -17.34 -6.83 1.42
CA THR A 12 -17.05 -8.00 0.59
C THR A 12 -16.98 -9.24 1.47
N ARG A 13 -18.09 -9.96 1.64
CA ARG A 13 -18.12 -11.27 2.31
C ARG A 13 -17.56 -12.33 1.36
N GLN A 14 -16.38 -12.86 1.65
CA GLN A 14 -15.95 -14.15 1.10
C GLN A 14 -16.62 -15.28 1.89
N ARG A 15 -17.22 -16.25 1.18
CA ARG A 15 -17.73 -17.50 1.77
C ARG A 15 -16.55 -18.47 1.92
N ASN A 16 -16.22 -18.85 3.15
CA ASN A 16 -15.21 -19.88 3.43
C ASN A 16 -15.85 -21.27 3.32
N TYR A 17 -15.39 -22.08 2.38
CA TYR A 17 -15.59 -23.53 2.44
C TYR A 17 -14.44 -24.14 3.24
N ALA A 18 -14.76 -24.78 4.37
CA ALA A 18 -13.81 -25.54 5.15
C ALA A 18 -13.51 -26.87 4.43
N MET A 19 -12.33 -26.99 3.83
CA MET A 19 -11.78 -28.24 3.30
C MET A 19 -10.51 -28.59 4.09
N HIS A 20 -10.39 -29.89 4.39
CA HIS A 20 -9.40 -30.50 5.26
C HIS A 20 -7.94 -30.09 4.98
N SER A 21 -7.17 -29.90 6.06
CA SER A 21 -5.75 -29.58 6.07
C SER A 21 -4.89 -30.71 5.49
N THR A 22 -4.70 -30.70 4.19
CA THR A 22 -3.54 -31.34 3.55
C THR A 22 -2.41 -30.33 3.54
N HIS A 23 -1.21 -30.75 3.98
CA HIS A 23 0.02 -29.97 3.90
C HIS A 23 0.40 -29.77 2.42
N TYR A 24 -0.25 -28.82 1.76
CA TYR A 24 0.24 -28.28 0.51
C TYR A 24 1.51 -27.49 0.80
N ARG A 25 2.68 -28.01 0.43
CA ARG A 25 3.86 -27.18 0.12
C ARG A 25 3.58 -26.42 -1.17
N GLY A 26 2.54 -25.57 -1.15
CA GLY A 26 2.18 -24.71 -2.27
C GLY A 26 3.28 -23.69 -2.47
N ASN A 27 3.73 -23.54 -3.72
CA ASN A 27 4.77 -22.63 -4.15
C ASN A 27 4.27 -21.16 -4.15
N HIS A 28 3.70 -20.69 -3.04
CA HIS A 28 3.17 -19.33 -2.93
C HIS A 28 4.25 -18.37 -2.49
N LEU A 29 4.45 -17.30 -3.26
CA LEU A 29 5.50 -16.32 -3.01
C LEU A 29 5.07 -15.25 -1.99
N ILE A 30 3.83 -14.76 -2.11
CA ILE A 30 3.28 -13.68 -1.28
C ILE A 30 2.32 -14.30 -0.26
N THR A 31 2.48 -13.96 1.02
CA THR A 31 1.65 -14.45 2.13
C THR A 31 0.68 -13.39 2.64
N ARG A 32 1.02 -12.10 2.47
CA ARG A 32 0.17 -10.97 2.89
C ARG A 32 0.53 -9.71 2.12
N VAL A 33 -0.47 -8.89 1.83
CA VAL A 33 -0.32 -7.55 1.27
C VAL A 33 -1.09 -6.57 2.14
N ARG A 34 -0.42 -5.53 2.62
CA ARG A 34 -1.04 -4.43 3.38
C ARG A 34 -0.90 -3.13 2.60
N ILE A 35 -2.00 -2.38 2.47
CA ILE A 35 -2.01 -1.08 1.78
C ILE A 35 -2.70 -0.06 2.69
N ARG A 36 -2.15 1.14 2.81
CA ARG A 36 -2.79 2.30 3.45
C ARG A 36 -2.61 3.54 2.61
N GLY A 37 -3.66 4.36 2.57
CA GLY A 37 -3.61 5.68 1.96
C GLY A 37 -3.37 5.70 0.44
N TYR A 38 -3.57 4.59 -0.28
CA TYR A 38 -3.28 4.48 -1.71
C TYR A 38 -4.55 4.39 -2.57
N ARG A 39 -4.76 5.39 -3.43
CA ARG A 39 -5.89 5.53 -4.37
C ARG A 39 -7.21 5.24 -3.67
N LYS A 40 -7.86 4.11 -3.95
CA LYS A 40 -9.15 3.76 -3.33
C LYS A 40 -9.03 3.10 -1.95
N PHE A 41 -7.84 2.61 -1.60
CA PHE A 41 -7.61 1.90 -0.35
C PHE A 41 -7.21 2.89 0.73
N ARG A 42 -8.16 3.27 1.58
CA ARG A 42 -7.84 3.88 2.88
C ARG A 42 -6.99 2.90 3.71
N SER A 43 -7.44 1.66 3.76
CA SER A 43 -6.72 0.51 4.32
C SER A 43 -7.15 -0.77 3.59
N LEU A 44 -6.22 -1.70 3.38
CA LEU A 44 -6.45 -3.05 2.88
C LEU A 44 -5.49 -4.01 3.60
N ASP A 45 -6.00 -5.17 3.99
CA ASP A 45 -5.21 -6.30 4.45
C ASP A 45 -5.66 -7.54 3.67
N PHE A 46 -4.85 -7.94 2.69
CA PHE A 46 -5.15 -9.00 1.76
C PHE A 46 -4.23 -10.20 2.01
N ARG A 47 -4.82 -11.38 2.19
CA ARG A 47 -4.10 -12.65 2.33
C ARG A 47 -4.44 -13.55 1.14
N PRO A 48 -3.55 -13.68 0.15
CA PRO A 48 -3.80 -14.53 -1.01
C PRO A 48 -3.87 -16.00 -0.59
N HIS A 49 -4.69 -16.76 -1.32
CA HIS A 49 -4.68 -18.22 -1.25
C HIS A 49 -3.35 -18.77 -1.80
N PRO A 50 -2.77 -19.82 -1.21
CA PRO A 50 -1.43 -20.32 -1.56
C PRO A 50 -1.32 -21.04 -2.92
N THR A 51 -2.41 -21.16 -3.67
CA THR A 51 -2.42 -21.89 -4.95
C THR A 51 -2.89 -21.02 -6.11
N PHE A 52 -4.08 -20.44 -5.96
CA PHE A 52 -4.72 -19.69 -7.04
C PHE A 52 -5.63 -18.61 -6.46
N ASN A 53 -5.61 -17.43 -7.06
CA ASN A 53 -6.35 -16.27 -6.60
C ASN A 53 -7.14 -15.68 -7.77
N VAL A 54 -8.46 -15.57 -7.63
CA VAL A 54 -9.32 -14.85 -8.58
C VAL A 54 -9.81 -13.57 -7.91
N LEU A 55 -9.47 -12.42 -8.50
CA LEU A 55 -9.96 -11.13 -8.05
C LEU A 55 -11.23 -10.77 -8.82
N VAL A 56 -12.40 -10.92 -8.19
CA VAL A 56 -13.69 -10.58 -8.79
C VAL A 56 -14.20 -9.25 -8.25
N GLY A 57 -14.78 -8.44 -9.12
CA GLY A 57 -15.44 -7.18 -8.76
C GLY A 57 -15.69 -6.33 -9.99
N ASN A 58 -16.51 -5.29 -9.86
CA ASN A 58 -16.80 -4.37 -10.96
C ASN A 58 -15.53 -3.65 -11.46
N ASN A 59 -15.65 -3.01 -12.62
CA ASN A 59 -14.68 -2.00 -13.04
C ASN A 59 -14.53 -0.97 -11.90
N GLN A 60 -13.29 -0.54 -11.65
CA GLN A 60 -12.91 0.36 -10.55
C GLN A 60 -12.93 -0.24 -9.13
N ALA A 61 -13.36 -1.50 -8.91
CA ALA A 61 -13.50 -2.09 -7.57
C ALA A 61 -12.19 -2.18 -6.74
N GLY A 62 -11.02 -2.28 -7.36
CA GLY A 62 -9.79 -2.55 -6.57
C GLY A 62 -8.65 -3.19 -7.32
N LYS A 63 -9.02 -4.06 -8.27
CA LYS A 63 -8.15 -5.09 -8.80
C LYS A 63 -6.82 -4.57 -9.34
N SER A 64 -6.86 -3.67 -10.33
CA SER A 64 -5.64 -3.10 -10.92
C SER A 64 -4.81 -2.31 -9.90
N THR A 65 -5.46 -1.58 -8.99
CA THR A 65 -4.78 -0.83 -7.91
C THR A 65 -4.06 -1.76 -6.94
N LEU A 66 -4.62 -2.94 -6.63
CA LEU A 66 -3.94 -3.94 -5.79
C LEU A 66 -2.70 -4.49 -6.51
N LEU A 67 -2.83 -4.89 -7.77
CA LEU A 67 -1.71 -5.45 -8.54
C LEU A 67 -0.60 -4.41 -8.76
N GLU A 68 -0.95 -3.17 -9.06
CA GLU A 68 -0.02 -2.06 -9.19
C GLU A 68 0.70 -1.75 -7.87
N ALA A 69 -0.02 -1.72 -6.74
CA ALA A 69 0.60 -1.53 -5.43
C ALA A 69 1.61 -2.63 -5.10
N ILE A 70 1.26 -3.90 -5.37
CA ILE A 70 2.19 -5.03 -5.23
C ILE A 70 3.41 -4.83 -6.14
N GLY A 71 3.18 -4.47 -7.41
CA GLY A 71 4.24 -4.20 -8.38
C GLY A 71 5.20 -3.10 -7.91
N MET A 72 4.67 -1.98 -7.40
CA MET A 72 5.47 -0.89 -6.86
C MET A 72 6.30 -1.33 -5.64
N ALA A 73 5.70 -2.04 -4.69
CA ALA A 73 6.41 -2.47 -3.49
C ALA A 73 7.50 -3.52 -3.78
N VAL A 74 7.29 -4.39 -4.77
CA VAL A 74 8.25 -5.44 -5.14
C VAL A 74 9.37 -4.91 -6.04
N THR A 75 9.08 -3.95 -6.91
CA THR A 75 10.03 -3.49 -7.93
C THR A 75 10.63 -2.11 -7.67
N GLY A 76 10.02 -1.31 -6.79
CA GLY A 76 10.35 0.11 -6.62
C GLY A 76 9.96 0.96 -7.83
N ARG A 77 9.16 0.44 -8.75
CA ARG A 77 8.84 1.07 -10.05
C ARG A 77 7.35 1.05 -10.37
N ILE A 78 6.94 2.03 -11.16
CA ILE A 78 5.64 2.11 -11.81
C ILE A 78 5.86 2.54 -13.26
N ASN A 79 5.18 1.89 -14.22
CA ASN A 79 5.29 2.20 -15.66
C ASN A 79 6.76 2.32 -16.17
N GLY A 80 7.65 1.48 -15.64
CA GLY A 80 9.05 1.46 -16.06
C GLY A 80 9.94 2.55 -15.44
N ARG A 81 9.43 3.44 -14.60
CA ARG A 81 10.19 4.49 -13.88
C ARG A 81 10.17 4.26 -12.37
N THR A 82 11.07 4.88 -11.63
CA THR A 82 11.09 4.72 -10.16
C THR A 82 9.88 5.40 -9.54
N VAL A 83 9.42 4.90 -8.39
CA VAL A 83 8.30 5.50 -7.65
C VAL A 83 8.57 6.97 -7.31
N SER A 84 9.82 7.31 -6.96
CA SER A 84 10.21 8.69 -6.63
C SER A 84 10.07 9.66 -7.81
N GLU A 85 10.35 9.20 -9.04
CA GLU A 85 10.22 10.03 -10.26
C GLU A 85 8.76 10.26 -10.67
N GLU A 86 7.85 9.35 -10.31
CA GLU A 86 6.46 9.35 -10.75
C GLU A 86 5.46 9.73 -9.64
N LEU A 87 5.96 10.24 -8.50
CA LEU A 87 5.10 10.65 -7.39
C LEU A 87 3.98 11.57 -7.87
N ASN A 88 2.74 11.19 -7.55
CA ASN A 88 1.55 11.86 -8.06
C ASN A 88 0.56 12.14 -6.92
N PRO A 89 0.02 13.37 -6.82
CA PRO A 89 -0.93 13.73 -5.75
C PRO A 89 -2.17 12.83 -5.72
N HIS A 90 -2.60 12.30 -6.87
CA HIS A 90 -3.77 11.42 -7.00
C HIS A 90 -3.52 9.98 -6.54
N TRP A 91 -2.28 9.63 -6.17
CA TRP A 91 -2.01 8.35 -5.53
C TRP A 91 -2.44 8.32 -4.08
N PHE A 92 -2.52 9.45 -3.40
CA PHE A 92 -3.03 9.49 -2.04
C PHE A 92 -4.52 9.21 -2.01
N HIS A 93 -4.99 8.55 -0.95
CA HIS A 93 -6.41 8.31 -0.78
C HIS A 93 -7.17 9.63 -0.66
N ALA A 94 -8.02 9.92 -1.64
CA ALA A 94 -8.66 11.22 -1.81
C ALA A 94 -9.42 11.69 -0.56
N GLN A 95 -10.15 10.79 0.10
CA GLN A 95 -10.89 11.14 1.32
C GLN A 95 -9.94 11.48 2.48
N THR A 96 -8.82 10.75 2.64
CA THR A 96 -7.82 11.07 3.67
C THR A 96 -7.17 12.42 3.43
N VAL A 97 -6.89 12.77 2.17
CA VAL A 97 -6.37 14.10 1.82
C VAL A 97 -7.40 15.19 2.13
N ALA A 98 -8.66 15.00 1.75
CA ALA A 98 -9.73 15.96 2.03
C ALA A 98 -9.93 16.17 3.54
N GLU A 99 -9.97 15.08 4.32
CA GLU A 99 -10.04 15.11 5.79
C GLU A 99 -8.87 15.89 6.39
N TYR A 100 -7.64 15.62 5.92
CA TYR A 100 -6.43 16.32 6.36
C TYR A 100 -6.49 17.83 6.08
N LEU A 101 -6.81 18.23 4.84
CA LEU A 101 -6.87 19.65 4.45
C LEU A 101 -8.00 20.38 5.20
N ALA A 102 -9.15 19.74 5.40
CA ALA A 102 -10.24 20.31 6.19
C ALA A 102 -9.86 20.54 7.66
N ALA A 103 -9.12 19.59 8.26
CA ALA A 103 -8.59 19.74 9.62
C ALA A 103 -7.56 20.89 9.71
N ARG A 104 -6.65 20.99 8.73
CA ARG A 104 -5.71 22.11 8.64
C ARG A 104 -6.41 23.47 8.51
N ALA A 105 -7.48 23.55 7.72
CA ALA A 105 -8.29 24.77 7.61
C ALA A 105 -8.94 25.18 8.95
N ARG A 106 -9.20 24.23 9.85
CA ARG A 106 -9.65 24.48 11.23
C ARG A 106 -8.52 24.78 12.22
N ARG A 107 -7.28 24.96 11.74
CA ARG A 107 -6.06 25.16 12.55
C ARG A 107 -5.72 23.98 13.46
N GLU A 108 -6.19 22.79 13.12
CA GLU A 108 -5.75 21.55 13.76
C GLU A 108 -4.37 21.14 13.20
N ASN A 109 -3.66 20.27 13.91
CA ASN A 109 -2.36 19.74 13.47
C ASN A 109 -2.40 18.22 13.23
N PRO A 110 -3.19 17.73 12.25
CA PRO A 110 -3.19 16.32 11.90
C PRO A 110 -1.84 15.89 11.29
N LEU A 111 -1.53 14.60 11.38
CA LEU A 111 -0.40 14.03 10.64
C LEU A 111 -0.64 14.14 9.12
N PRO A 112 0.38 14.51 8.33
CA PRO A 112 0.29 14.48 6.87
C PRO A 112 -0.12 13.09 6.36
N PRO A 113 -0.94 13.00 5.28
CA PRO A 113 -1.27 11.72 4.67
C PRO A 113 -0.02 10.99 4.20
N GLU A 114 -0.02 9.67 4.33
CA GLU A 114 1.06 8.82 3.85
C GLU A 114 0.49 7.68 2.99
N ILE A 115 1.28 7.21 2.04
CA ILE A 115 1.03 5.94 1.36
C ILE A 115 1.95 4.91 1.97
N PHE A 116 1.38 3.75 2.28
CA PHE A 116 2.14 2.65 2.80
C PHE A 116 1.72 1.37 2.08
N ILE A 117 2.68 0.64 1.51
CA ILE A 117 2.43 -0.63 0.84
C ILE A 117 3.45 -1.65 1.33
N GLU A 118 2.96 -2.82 1.70
CA GLU A 118 3.74 -3.89 2.28
C GLU A 118 3.42 -5.21 1.62
N VAL A 119 4.47 -5.97 1.31
CA VAL A 119 4.37 -7.31 0.74
C VAL A 119 5.20 -8.25 1.60
N THR A 120 4.50 -9.11 2.35
CA THR A 120 5.12 -10.19 3.12
C THR A 120 5.23 -11.42 2.23
N LEU A 121 6.38 -12.06 2.29
CA LEU A 121 6.74 -13.21 1.46
C LEU A 121 6.66 -14.50 2.29
N GLN A 122 6.67 -15.63 1.61
CA GLN A 122 6.85 -16.92 2.27
C GLN A 122 8.27 -17.04 2.79
N ASP A 123 8.44 -17.62 3.98
CA ASP A 123 9.76 -17.91 4.52
C ASP A 123 10.48 -18.97 3.67
N ARG A 124 11.49 -18.50 2.92
CA ARG A 124 12.35 -19.32 2.06
C ARG A 124 13.78 -18.81 2.18
N SER A 125 14.74 -19.71 2.07
CA SER A 125 16.17 -19.38 2.18
C SER A 125 16.63 -18.31 1.18
N GLU A 126 16.06 -18.30 -0.03
CA GLU A 126 16.32 -17.28 -1.06
C GLU A 126 15.90 -15.86 -0.65
N PHE A 127 15.01 -15.71 0.34
CA PHE A 127 14.57 -14.42 0.89
C PHE A 127 15.22 -14.06 2.21
N ALA A 128 16.22 -14.83 2.69
CA ALA A 128 16.92 -14.53 3.94
C ALA A 128 17.41 -13.06 4.06
N PRO A 129 17.91 -12.40 3.00
CA PRO A 129 18.30 -10.98 3.06
C PRO A 129 17.14 -9.99 3.27
N LEU A 130 15.89 -10.45 3.19
CA LEU A 130 14.68 -9.65 3.36
C LEU A 130 13.99 -9.88 4.70
N ILE A 131 14.47 -10.82 5.51
CA ILE A 131 13.89 -11.20 6.82
C ILE A 131 14.20 -10.13 7.87
N GLY A 132 13.17 -9.52 8.45
CA GLY A 132 13.38 -8.64 9.60
C GLY A 132 12.07 -8.29 10.31
N ALA A 133 12.08 -7.15 10.99
CA ALA A 133 11.05 -6.73 11.94
C ALA A 133 10.45 -5.34 11.61
N ASP A 134 10.75 -4.81 10.42
CA ASP A 134 10.34 -3.46 9.98
C ASP A 134 9.02 -3.46 9.18
N ASP A 135 8.02 -4.22 9.67
CA ASP A 135 6.67 -4.31 9.10
C ASP A 135 5.59 -3.53 9.89
N LEU A 136 4.43 -3.28 9.29
CA LEU A 136 3.35 -2.46 9.86
C LEU A 136 2.82 -3.02 11.18
N ASP A 137 2.58 -2.10 12.11
CA ASP A 137 1.81 -2.29 13.35
C ASP A 137 2.36 -3.28 14.39
N LYS A 138 3.44 -4.02 14.09
CA LYS A 138 4.24 -4.84 15.02
C LYS A 138 5.27 -5.64 14.23
N PRO A 139 6.52 -5.81 14.71
CA PRO A 139 7.46 -6.78 14.17
C PRO A 139 6.84 -8.18 14.18
N SER A 140 6.32 -8.64 13.04
CA SER A 140 5.87 -10.02 12.89
C SER A 140 7.11 -10.88 12.67
N GLY A 141 7.40 -11.75 13.64
CA GLY A 141 8.67 -12.47 13.75
C GLY A 141 9.19 -13.00 12.42
N HIS A 142 10.41 -12.57 12.08
CA HIS A 142 11.30 -13.15 11.06
C HIS A 142 10.67 -13.47 9.68
N ALA A 143 9.60 -12.80 9.27
CA ALA A 143 9.08 -12.99 7.92
C ALA A 143 9.91 -12.16 6.91
N PRO A 144 10.22 -12.71 5.73
CA PRO A 144 10.79 -11.90 4.65
C PRO A 144 9.74 -10.97 4.06
N GLY A 145 10.15 -9.77 3.68
CA GLY A 145 9.25 -8.84 3.01
C GLY A 145 9.89 -7.55 2.55
N VAL A 146 9.06 -6.76 1.86
CA VAL A 146 9.42 -5.43 1.35
C VAL A 146 8.32 -4.43 1.67
N ARG A 147 8.73 -3.19 1.86
CA ARG A 147 7.88 -2.05 2.18
C ARG A 147 8.22 -0.88 1.28
N LEU A 148 7.18 -0.24 0.76
CA LEU A 148 7.24 1.08 0.16
C LEU A 148 6.43 2.07 1.02
N ARG A 149 7.06 3.17 1.44
CA ARG A 149 6.40 4.25 2.18
C ARG A 149 6.62 5.58 1.48
N ILE A 150 5.54 6.29 1.14
CA ILE A 150 5.60 7.65 0.63
C ILE A 150 5.10 8.57 1.73
N ARG A 151 5.95 9.50 2.16
CA ARG A 151 5.70 10.37 3.32
C ARG A 151 6.32 11.74 3.11
N LEU A 152 5.84 12.72 3.87
CA LEU A 152 6.43 14.05 3.90
C LEU A 152 7.94 13.93 4.25
N ASN A 153 8.79 14.55 3.43
CA ASN A 153 10.20 14.72 3.77
C ASN A 153 10.28 15.67 4.98
N PRO A 154 10.89 15.26 6.10
CA PRO A 154 11.06 16.13 7.26
C PRO A 154 11.75 17.46 6.96
N GLU A 155 12.59 17.50 5.91
CA GLU A 155 13.29 18.72 5.48
C GLU A 155 12.37 19.78 4.88
N TYR A 156 11.22 19.38 4.32
CA TYR A 156 10.26 20.29 3.67
C TYR A 156 9.03 20.59 4.55
N ARG A 157 9.16 20.40 5.87
CA ARG A 157 8.00 20.54 6.79
C ARG A 157 7.40 21.93 6.79
N ASP A 158 8.24 22.96 6.76
CA ASP A 158 7.80 24.34 6.88
C ASP A 158 7.16 24.82 5.58
N GLU A 159 7.78 24.52 4.44
CA GLU A 159 7.27 24.81 3.09
C GLU A 159 5.95 24.08 2.84
N PHE A 160 5.89 22.79 3.18
CA PHE A 160 4.65 22.03 3.09
C PHE A 160 3.56 22.62 3.99
N SER A 161 3.90 23.00 5.23
CA SER A 161 2.95 23.60 6.18
C SER A 161 2.41 24.94 5.67
N ALA A 162 3.26 25.77 5.07
CA ALA A 162 2.86 27.01 4.43
C ALA A 162 1.88 26.75 3.27
N TYR A 163 2.26 25.87 2.33
CA TYR A 163 1.45 25.53 1.17
C TYR A 163 0.05 25.00 1.53
N VAL A 164 -0.04 24.04 2.47
CA VAL A 164 -1.34 23.45 2.85
C VAL A 164 -2.21 24.39 3.71
N SER A 165 -1.66 25.53 4.15
CA SER A 165 -2.41 26.56 4.87
C SER A 165 -3.03 27.59 3.92
N GLU A 166 -2.67 27.56 2.62
CA GLU A 166 -3.24 28.44 1.61
C GLU A 166 -4.74 28.13 1.37
N PRO A 167 -5.62 29.15 1.37
CA PRO A 167 -7.03 28.95 1.08
C PRO A 167 -7.24 28.35 -0.32
N GLY A 168 -8.03 27.28 -0.40
CA GLY A 168 -8.39 26.65 -1.68
C GLY A 168 -7.44 25.55 -2.14
N THR A 169 -6.40 25.20 -1.37
CA THR A 169 -5.56 24.02 -1.62
C THR A 169 -6.42 22.74 -1.64
N LYS A 170 -6.29 21.94 -2.70
CA LYS A 170 -7.06 20.68 -2.91
C LYS A 170 -6.19 19.43 -3.04
N LEU A 171 -4.91 19.58 -3.34
CA LEU A 171 -3.97 18.50 -3.59
C LEU A 171 -2.71 18.69 -2.75
N LEU A 172 -2.06 17.58 -2.41
CA LEU A 172 -0.76 17.61 -1.73
C LEU A 172 0.36 17.92 -2.73
N PRO A 173 1.34 18.77 -2.38
CA PRO A 173 2.52 19.05 -3.20
C PRO A 173 3.50 17.87 -3.08
N THR A 174 3.49 16.97 -4.07
CA THR A 174 4.29 15.74 -4.04
C THR A 174 5.80 15.96 -4.08
N GLU A 175 6.26 17.12 -4.51
CA GLU A 175 7.66 17.56 -4.45
C GLU A 175 8.22 17.59 -3.02
N TYR A 176 7.35 17.75 -2.01
CA TYR A 176 7.76 17.72 -0.61
C TYR A 176 7.73 16.31 0.00
N PHE A 177 7.36 15.29 -0.79
CA PHE A 177 7.30 13.91 -0.34
C PHE A 177 8.51 13.12 -0.81
N THR A 178 8.83 12.06 -0.08
CA THR A 178 9.88 11.11 -0.42
C THR A 178 9.32 9.70 -0.42
N ALA A 179 9.85 8.85 -1.30
CA ALA A 179 9.58 7.42 -1.32
C ALA A 179 10.72 6.66 -0.63
N ASP A 180 10.41 6.02 0.50
CA ASP A 180 11.31 5.16 1.27
C ASP A 180 10.98 3.70 0.95
N TRP A 181 11.87 3.03 0.21
CA TRP A 181 11.70 1.64 -0.20
C TRP A 181 12.72 0.75 0.52
N ARG A 182 12.22 -0.23 1.29
CA ARG A 182 13.05 -1.05 2.17
C ARG A 182 12.64 -2.52 2.17
N SER A 183 13.59 -3.36 2.55
CA SER A 183 13.29 -4.72 3.04
C SER A 183 12.82 -4.68 4.50
N PHE A 184 12.27 -5.78 5.03
CA PHE A 184 11.91 -5.87 6.46
C PHE A 184 13.14 -5.88 7.39
N GLN A 185 14.36 -6.06 6.87
CA GLN A 185 15.60 -5.80 7.61
C GLN A 185 15.85 -4.31 7.87
N GLY A 186 15.09 -3.42 7.23
CA GLY A 186 15.32 -1.98 7.27
C GLY A 186 16.39 -1.50 6.28
N ASN A 187 16.96 -2.39 5.46
CA ASN A 187 17.89 -2.02 4.39
C ASN A 187 17.15 -1.28 3.28
N HIS A 188 17.68 -0.12 2.88
CA HIS A 188 17.17 0.63 1.73
C HIS A 188 17.44 -0.14 0.43
N LEU A 189 16.43 -0.22 -0.43
CA LEU A 189 16.51 -0.91 -1.71
C LEU A 189 16.71 0.13 -2.82
N THR A 190 17.76 -0.04 -3.62
CA THR A 190 18.01 0.79 -4.82
C THR A 190 17.76 0.02 -6.11
N GLN A 191 17.68 -1.31 -6.02
CA GLN A 191 17.36 -2.22 -7.11
C GLN A 191 16.43 -3.32 -6.60
N ARG A 192 15.60 -3.87 -7.50
CA ARG A 192 14.75 -5.03 -7.21
C ARG A 192 15.63 -6.19 -6.71
N PRO A 193 15.33 -6.79 -5.53
CA PRO A 193 16.02 -7.98 -5.07
C PRO A 193 15.97 -9.08 -6.12
N ARG A 194 17.11 -9.73 -6.41
CA ARG A 194 17.21 -10.76 -7.46
C ARG A 194 16.21 -11.90 -7.29
N ALA A 195 15.92 -12.26 -6.04
CA ALA A 195 14.98 -13.33 -5.69
C ALA A 195 13.51 -12.99 -6.00
N LEU A 196 13.17 -11.71 -6.19
CA LEU A 196 11.80 -11.28 -6.47
C LEU A 196 11.63 -10.95 -7.94
N ALA A 197 10.88 -11.74 -8.71
CA ALA A 197 10.50 -11.43 -10.08
C ALA A 197 9.00 -11.14 -10.21
N VAL A 198 8.64 -10.16 -11.04
CA VAL A 198 7.25 -9.83 -11.36
C VAL A 198 7.11 -9.86 -12.88
N ALA A 199 6.11 -10.60 -13.36
CA ALA A 199 5.64 -10.53 -14.73
C ALA A 199 4.16 -10.14 -14.69
N VAL A 200 3.81 -9.10 -15.44
CA VAL A 200 2.42 -8.72 -15.69
C VAL A 200 2.16 -9.00 -17.16
N ILE A 201 1.17 -9.85 -17.43
CA ILE A 201 0.72 -10.17 -18.76
C ILE A 201 -0.67 -9.54 -18.89
N ASP A 202 -0.77 -8.55 -19.77
CA ASP A 202 -2.03 -7.96 -20.20
C ASP A 202 -2.21 -8.33 -21.68
N SER A 203 -3.40 -8.76 -22.07
CA SER A 203 -3.71 -9.25 -23.42
C SER A 203 -4.54 -8.25 -24.19
#